data_AF-A0A2N7RPT9-F1
#
_entry.id   AF-A0A2N7RPT9-F1
#
_cell.length_a   1.000
_cell.length_b   1.000
_cell.length_c   1.000
_cell.angle_alpha   90.00
_cell.angle_beta   90.00
_cell.angle_gamma   90.00
#
_symmetry.space_group_name_H-M   'P 1'
#
loop_
_entity.id
_entity.type
_entity.pdbx_description
1 polymer ?
#
loop_
_entity_poly.entity_id
_entity_poly.type
_entity_poly.pdbx_seq_one_letter_code
_entity_poly.pdbx_strand_id
1 'polypeptide(L)'
;MPRRPALQQLNRQLGAAVARSDWEALEKLTASLAKNIPLLAERGAWNALEQTELLQLRKIHAQAVKICSEEKERLGLHLGALQANKEGWVAYAALGEFDSDGNQA
;
A
#
# COMPACT_ATOMS: atom_id res chain seq x y z
N MET A 1 -10.28 1.01 -28.76
CA MET A 1 -9.39 -0.06 -28.22
C MET A 1 -10.21 -1.31 -27.91
N PRO A 2 -9.77 -2.51 -28.34
CA PRO A 2 -10.37 -3.78 -27.94
C PRO A 2 -10.22 -4.01 -26.41
N ARG A 3 -11.26 -4.54 -25.74
CA ARG A 3 -11.32 -4.66 -24.27
C ARG A 3 -10.28 -5.62 -23.71
N ARG A 4 -10.08 -6.78 -24.35
CA ARG A 4 -9.15 -7.81 -23.86
C ARG A 4 -7.69 -7.34 -23.80
N PRO A 5 -7.10 -6.71 -24.85
CA PRO A 5 -5.75 -6.16 -24.76
C PRO A 5 -5.62 -5.05 -23.70
N ALA A 6 -6.67 -4.26 -23.47
CA ALA A 6 -6.67 -3.28 -22.38
C ALA A 6 -6.60 -3.96 -21.01
N LEU A 7 -7.38 -5.03 -20.77
CA LEU A 7 -7.33 -5.82 -19.53
C LEU A 7 -5.97 -6.49 -19.33
N GLN A 8 -5.38 -7.05 -20.39
CA GLN A 8 -4.03 -7.64 -20.35
C GLN A 8 -2.95 -6.62 -20.00
N GLN A 9 -3.07 -5.41 -20.56
CA GLN A 9 -2.16 -4.32 -20.23
C GLN A 9 -2.27 -3.93 -18.74
N LEU A 10 -3.50 -3.81 -18.23
CA LEU A 10 -3.75 -3.49 -16.83
C LEU A 10 -3.22 -4.59 -15.90
N ASN A 11 -3.40 -5.87 -16.26
CA ASN A 11 -2.82 -7.00 -15.54
C ASN A 11 -1.29 -6.89 -15.42
N ARG A 12 -0.60 -6.60 -16.53
CA ARG A 12 0.87 -6.45 -16.54
C ARG A 12 1.33 -5.25 -15.72
N GLN A 13 0.68 -4.10 -15.88
CA GLN A 13 1.05 -2.88 -15.18
C GLN A 13 0.86 -3.00 -13.68
N LEU A 14 -0.30 -3.51 -13.24
CA LEU A 14 -0.58 -3.70 -11.82
C LEU A 14 0.34 -4.76 -11.22
N GLY A 15 0.57 -5.87 -11.92
CA GLY A 15 1.51 -6.91 -11.46
C GLY A 15 2.94 -6.39 -11.31
N ALA A 16 3.42 -5.56 -12.24
CA ALA A 16 4.73 -4.94 -12.15
C ALA A 16 4.84 -3.94 -10.98
N ALA A 17 3.81 -3.12 -10.77
CA ALA A 17 3.77 -2.16 -9.66
C ALA A 17 3.76 -2.88 -8.30
N VAL A 18 2.98 -3.96 -8.18
CA VAL A 18 2.97 -4.83 -6.99
C VAL A 18 4.35 -5.44 -6.74
N ALA A 19 4.98 -6.02 -7.77
CA ALA A 19 6.27 -6.69 -7.62
C ALA A 19 7.42 -5.74 -7.22
N ARG A 20 7.29 -4.45 -7.54
CA ARG A 20 8.28 -3.42 -7.23
C ARG A 20 7.94 -2.62 -5.96
N SER A 21 6.80 -2.90 -5.32
CA SER A 21 6.25 -2.05 -4.25
C SER A 21 6.19 -0.58 -4.66
N ASP A 22 5.83 -0.32 -5.92
CA ASP A 22 5.74 1.04 -6.45
C ASP A 22 4.40 1.65 -6.02
N TRP A 23 4.40 2.27 -4.85
CA TRP A 23 3.18 2.78 -4.19
C TRP A 23 2.47 3.87 -5.00
N GLU A 24 3.23 4.75 -5.66
CA GLU A 24 2.68 5.82 -6.50
C GLU A 24 2.04 5.24 -7.76
N ALA A 25 2.69 4.26 -8.39
CA ALA A 25 2.09 3.56 -9.52
C ALA A 25 0.83 2.78 -9.09
N LEU A 26 0.84 2.13 -7.92
CA LEU A 26 -0.32 1.41 -7.39
C LEU A 26 -1.52 2.33 -7.20
N GLU A 27 -1.34 3.52 -6.62
CA GLU A 27 -2.41 4.52 -6.46
C GLU A 27 -3.00 4.95 -7.82
N LYS A 28 -2.14 5.35 -8.76
CA LYS A 28 -2.58 5.79 -10.10
C LYS A 28 -3.31 4.68 -10.85
N LEU A 29 -2.78 3.45 -10.80
CA LEU A 29 -3.37 2.30 -11.49
C LEU A 29 -4.70 1.89 -10.87
N THR A 30 -4.81 1.83 -9.54
CA THR A 30 -6.07 1.48 -8.86
C THR A 30 -7.16 2.53 -9.09
N ALA A 31 -6.83 3.83 -9.05
CA ALA A 31 -7.76 4.90 -9.41
C ALA A 31 -8.22 4.81 -10.88
N SER A 32 -7.30 4.49 -11.79
CA SER A 32 -7.60 4.24 -13.20
C SER A 32 -8.52 3.03 -13.39
N LEU A 33 -8.28 1.94 -12.66
CA LEU A 33 -9.11 0.74 -12.70
C LEU A 33 -10.56 1.01 -12.27
N ALA A 34 -10.73 1.71 -11.15
CA ALA A 34 -12.05 2.07 -10.63
C ALA A 34 -12.88 2.89 -11.63
N LYS A 35 -12.23 3.75 -12.43
CA LYS A 35 -12.87 4.55 -13.47
C LYS A 35 -13.14 3.75 -14.74
N ASN A 36 -12.17 2.97 -15.20
CA ASN A 36 -12.20 2.38 -16.53
C ASN A 36 -12.97 1.06 -16.62
N ILE A 37 -12.96 0.22 -15.57
CA ILE A 37 -13.67 -1.07 -15.59
C ILE A 37 -15.18 -0.91 -15.80
N PRO A 38 -15.90 0.01 -15.10
CA PRO A 38 -17.31 0.25 -15.35
C PRO A 38 -17.61 0.69 -16.78
N LEU A 39 -16.82 1.63 -17.33
CA LEU A 39 -16.97 2.12 -18.71
C LEU A 39 -16.75 1.01 -19.75
N LEU A 40 -15.91 0.03 -19.47
CA LEU A 40 -15.71 -1.12 -20.34
C LEU A 40 -16.85 -2.15 -20.24
N ALA A 41 -17.52 -2.23 -19.08
CA ALA A 41 -18.68 -3.08 -18.84
C ALA A 41 -19.93 -2.57 -19.58
N GLU A 42 -20.06 -1.25 -19.77
CA GLU A 42 -21.16 -0.63 -20.53
C GLU A 42 -21.21 -1.07 -22.01
N ARG A 43 -20.10 -1.59 -22.54
CA ARG A 43 -20.00 -2.08 -23.93
C ARG A 43 -20.66 -3.45 -24.15
N GLY A 44 -21.35 -3.99 -23.16
CA GLY A 44 -22.06 -5.26 -23.23
C GLY A 44 -21.37 -6.38 -22.45
N ALA A 45 -21.97 -7.56 -22.48
CA ALA A 45 -21.53 -8.70 -21.69
C ALA A 45 -20.06 -9.08 -21.93
N TRP A 46 -19.40 -9.55 -20.86
CA TRP A 46 -18.04 -10.05 -20.93
C TRP A 46 -18.00 -11.46 -21.52
N ASN A 47 -17.18 -11.67 -22.54
CA ASN A 47 -16.94 -13.02 -23.05
C ASN A 47 -16.00 -13.82 -22.12
N ALA A 48 -15.89 -15.13 -22.34
CA ALA A 48 -15.10 -16.01 -21.49
C ALA A 48 -13.63 -15.58 -21.35
N LEU A 49 -13.02 -15.11 -22.44
CA LEU A 49 -11.62 -14.66 -22.43
C LEU A 49 -11.45 -13.36 -21.63
N GLU A 50 -12.40 -12.42 -21.77
CA GLU A 50 -12.41 -11.19 -20.97
C GLU A 50 -12.64 -11.47 -19.48
N GLN A 51 -13.51 -12.43 -19.15
CA GLN A 51 -13.74 -12.86 -17.77
C GLN A 51 -12.47 -13.46 -17.14
N THR A 52 -11.71 -14.27 -17.89
CA THR A 52 -10.42 -14.79 -17.41
C THR A 52 -9.46 -13.65 -17.08
N GLU A 53 -9.35 -12.63 -17.92
CA GLU A 53 -8.48 -11.47 -17.67
C GLU A 53 -8.95 -10.65 -16.46
N LEU A 54 -10.27 -10.49 -16.27
CA LEU A 54 -10.86 -9.81 -15.11
C LEU A 54 -10.62 -10.57 -13.79
N LEU A 55 -10.71 -11.91 -13.82
CA LEU A 55 -10.40 -12.73 -12.65
C LEU A 55 -8.93 -12.63 -12.27
N GLN A 56 -8.03 -12.64 -13.27
CA GLN A 56 -6.61 -12.40 -13.05
C GLN A 56 -6.35 -11.01 -12.45
N LEU A 57 -7.02 -9.98 -12.97
CA LEU A 57 -6.91 -8.62 -12.46
C LEU A 57 -7.35 -8.51 -11.01
N ARG A 58 -8.48 -9.14 -10.68
CA ARG A 58 -8.99 -9.21 -9.30
C ARG A 58 -7.98 -9.89 -8.36
N LYS A 59 -7.32 -10.95 -8.80
CA LYS A 59 -6.29 -11.65 -8.01
C LYS A 59 -5.09 -10.74 -7.73
N ILE A 60 -4.58 -10.04 -8.75
CA ILE A 60 -3.46 -9.12 -8.59
C ILE A 60 -3.85 -7.94 -7.68
N HIS A 61 -5.06 -7.41 -7.83
CA HIS A 61 -5.57 -6.34 -6.96
C HIS A 61 -5.68 -6.79 -5.50
N ALA A 62 -6.17 -8.00 -5.24
CA ALA A 62 -6.22 -8.55 -3.89
C ALA A 62 -4.81 -8.69 -3.28
N GLN A 63 -3.81 -9.08 -4.08
CA GLN A 63 -2.42 -9.11 -3.65
C GLN A 63 -1.88 -7.71 -3.33
N ALA A 64 -2.21 -6.70 -4.15
CA ALA A 64 -1.84 -5.31 -3.88
C ALA A 64 -2.40 -4.83 -2.53
N VAL A 65 -3.68 -5.09 -2.26
CA VAL A 65 -4.32 -4.74 -0.98
C VAL A 65 -3.61 -5.39 0.20
N LYS A 66 -3.26 -6.68 0.08
CA LYS A 66 -2.53 -7.41 1.12
C LYS A 66 -1.17 -6.74 1.41
N ILE A 67 -0.37 -6.49 0.38
CA ILE A 67 0.97 -5.90 0.53
C ILE A 67 0.88 -4.48 1.11
N CYS A 68 -0.08 -3.67 0.69
CA CYS A 68 -0.30 -2.35 1.28
C CYS A 68 -0.68 -2.44 2.77
N SER A 69 -1.48 -3.44 3.16
CA SER A 69 -1.85 -3.66 4.57
C SER A 69 -0.65 -4.07 5.42
N GLU A 70 0.17 -5.00 4.93
CA GLU A 70 1.39 -5.47 5.60
C GLU A 70 2.40 -4.32 5.76
N GLU A 71 2.57 -3.50 4.73
CA GLU A 71 3.45 -2.33 4.78
C GLU A 71 2.96 -1.28 5.78
N LYS A 72 1.64 -1.01 5.82
CA LYS A 72 1.04 -0.10 6.80
C LYS A 72 1.28 -0.58 8.22
N GLU A 73 1.12 -1.88 8.47
CA GLU A 73 1.38 -2.49 9.79
C GLU A 73 2.85 -2.36 10.18
N ARG A 74 3.78 -2.68 9.26
CA ARG A 74 5.22 -2.52 9.46
C ARG A 74 5.59 -1.09 9.84
N LEU A 75 5.07 -0.10 9.10
CA LEU A 75 5.31 1.32 9.38
C LEU A 75 4.74 1.72 10.73
N GLY A 76 3.55 1.24 11.10
CA GLY A 76 2.96 1.47 12.41
C GLY A 76 3.85 0.98 13.57
N LEU A 77 4.37 -0.25 13.46
CA LEU A 77 5.31 -0.81 14.44
C LEU A 77 6.60 0.01 14.53
N HIS A 78 7.15 0.43 13.38
CA HIS A 78 8.37 1.23 13.34
C HIS A 78 8.19 2.60 13.98
N LEU A 79 7.08 3.29 13.69
CA LEU A 79 6.75 4.58 14.31
C LEU A 79 6.54 4.45 15.82
N GLY A 80 5.87 3.39 16.27
CA GLY A 80 5.70 3.09 17.70
C GLY A 80 7.03 2.88 18.41
N ALA A 81 7.96 2.14 17.79
CA ALA A 81 9.30 1.94 18.33
C ALA A 81 10.10 3.26 18.43
N LEU A 82 10.01 4.13 17.41
CA LEU A 82 10.66 5.44 17.43
C LEU A 82 10.09 6.34 18.54
N GLN A 83 8.77 6.32 18.75
CA GLN A 83 8.12 7.07 19.81
C GLN A 83 8.56 6.58 21.20
N ALA A 84 8.51 5.27 21.44
CA ALA A 84 8.92 4.67 22.72
C ALA A 84 10.41 4.94 23.03
N ASN A 85 11.26 4.86 22.01
CA ASN A 85 12.68 5.21 22.16
C ASN A 85 12.81 6.68 22.58
N LYS A 86 12.15 7.61 21.88
CA LYS A 86 12.19 9.05 22.22
C LYS A 86 11.72 9.31 23.65
N GLU A 87 10.61 8.69 24.07
CA GLU A 87 10.10 8.80 25.45
C GLU A 87 11.13 8.28 26.47
N GLY A 88 11.82 7.18 26.16
CA GLY A 88 12.93 6.68 26.97
C GLY A 88 14.08 7.68 27.13
N TRP A 89 14.56 8.28 26.03
CA TRP A 89 15.61 9.31 26.09
C TRP A 89 15.20 10.53 26.91
N VAL A 90 13.95 10.98 26.77
CA VAL A 90 13.40 12.11 27.55
C VAL A 90 13.33 11.77 29.04
N ALA A 91 12.89 10.56 29.39
CA ALA A 91 12.85 10.12 30.79
C ALA A 91 14.25 10.07 31.41
N TYR A 92 15.26 9.57 30.68
CA TYR A 92 16.65 9.58 31.14
C TYR A 92 17.22 11.00 31.26
N ALA A 93 16.91 11.91 30.35
CA ALA A 93 17.34 13.31 30.44
C ALA A 93 16.72 14.02 31.65
N ALA A 94 15.43 13.82 31.90
CA ALA A 94 14.73 14.39 33.06
C ALA A 94 15.27 13.84 34.41
N LEU A 95 15.66 12.57 34.45
CA LEU A 95 16.32 11.97 35.63
C LEU A 95 17.73 12.53 35.85
N GLY A 96 18.49 12.78 34.78
CA GLY A 96 19.83 13.39 34.86
C GLY A 96 19.82 14.84 35.35
N GLU A 97 18.78 15.62 35.02
CA GLU A 97 18.58 16.96 35.57
C GLU A 97 18.24 16.91 37.07
N PHE A 98 17.40 15.95 37.51
CA PHE A 98 17.07 15.75 38.92
C PHE A 98 18.27 15.32 39.79
N ASP A 99 19.20 14.54 39.24
CA ASP A 99 20.41 14.11 39.96
C ASP A 99 21.46 15.24 40.07
N SER A 100 21.40 16.24 39.18
CA SER A 100 22.28 17.41 39.22
C SER A 100 21.90 18.46 40.28
N ASP A 101 20.63 18.50 40.69
CA ASP A 101 20.11 19.39 41.74
C ASP A 101 20.24 18.79 43.16
N GLY A 102 20.63 17.50 43.28
CA GLY A 102 20.78 16.80 44.56
C GLY A 102 22.16 16.92 45.22
N ASN A 103 23.16 17.53 44.57
CA ASN A 103 24.54 17.54 45.05
C ASN A 103 25.07 18.95 45.45
N GLN A 104 24.19 19.83 45.93
CA GLN A 104 24.59 21.06 46.61
C GLN A 104 23.98 21.16 48.01
N ALA A 105 24.61 20.52 49.00
CA ALA A 105 24.82 21.01 50.38
C ALA A 105 25.43 19.91 51.27
#